data_AF-A0A1Y1NKW0-F1
#
_entry.id   AF-A0A1Y1NKW0-F1
#
_cell.length_a   1.000
_cell.length_b   1.000
_cell.length_c   1.000
_cell.angle_alpha   90.00
_cell.angle_beta   90.00
_cell.angle_gamma   90.00
#
_symmetry.space_group_name_H-M   'P 1'
#
loop_
_entity.id
_entity.type
_entity.pdbx_description
1 polymer ?
#
loop_
_entity_poly.entity_id
_entity_poly.type
_entity_poly.pdbx_seq_one_letter_code
_entity_poly.pdbx_strand_id
1 'polypeptide(L)'
;MNPYVSTISQLLVVSALRTLILMVLISGVVHSGPVHHQKTCGDLQPIKPAAFYNSCSKKYLRVNNKDIVADTDTNNTLFTITVNNSHGFLLFDPIANMFVCWKYNKKTSRLVPKRNPKDISLCIFEELPTDGAYTKYVSTKNRSYVMSFKSNGQQRIGKKSNVKKRSKCQPEAFMRVSKQNGSNCSSTYNDFCERMKRIKRHKVREEIRQLCAIDNSVHRKN
;
A
#
# COMPACT_ATOMS: atom_id res chain seq x y z
N MET A 1 39.90 -25.12 -62.16
CA MET A 1 39.22 -24.56 -60.97
C MET A 1 37.92 -23.93 -61.45
N ASN A 2 36.78 -24.48 -61.04
CA ASN A 2 35.49 -24.26 -61.71
C ASN A 2 34.70 -23.14 -60.99
N PRO A 3 34.44 -21.98 -61.62
CA PRO A 3 33.84 -20.81 -60.97
C PRO A 3 32.38 -20.99 -60.52
N TYR A 4 31.75 -22.11 -60.90
CA TYR A 4 30.36 -22.43 -60.58
C TYR A 4 30.10 -22.90 -59.14
N VAL A 5 31.11 -23.38 -58.42
CA VAL A 5 30.92 -23.91 -57.04
C VAL A 5 30.80 -22.78 -56.01
N SER A 6 31.34 -21.60 -56.33
CA SER A 6 31.34 -20.43 -55.44
C SER A 6 29.97 -19.74 -55.38
N THR A 7 29.28 -19.62 -56.53
CA THR A 7 27.98 -18.94 -56.63
C THR A 7 26.83 -19.74 -56.03
N ILE A 8 26.85 -21.07 -56.13
CA ILE A 8 25.82 -21.94 -55.53
C ILE A 8 25.89 -21.89 -53.99
N SER A 9 27.10 -21.85 -53.43
CA SER A 9 27.30 -21.74 -51.98
C SER A 9 26.80 -20.39 -51.43
N GLN A 10 26.98 -19.30 -52.17
CA GLN A 10 26.47 -17.98 -51.77
C GLN A 10 24.93 -17.90 -51.86
N LEU A 11 24.30 -18.51 -52.88
CA LEU A 11 22.84 -18.55 -52.99
C LEU A 11 22.18 -19.33 -51.84
N LEU A 12 22.77 -20.44 -51.40
CA LEU A 12 22.24 -21.25 -50.30
C LEU A 12 22.31 -20.52 -48.95
N VAL A 13 23.37 -19.76 -48.70
CA VAL A 13 23.51 -18.95 -47.48
C VAL A 13 22.48 -17.80 -47.45
N VAL A 14 22.23 -17.13 -48.58
CA VAL A 14 21.26 -16.04 -48.67
C VAL A 14 19.81 -16.56 -48.55
N SER A 15 19.53 -17.74 -49.11
CA SER A 15 18.26 -18.45 -48.96
C SER A 15 17.98 -18.82 -47.49
N ALA A 16 18.97 -19.38 -46.80
CA ALA A 16 18.87 -19.75 -45.38
C ALA A 16 18.72 -18.53 -44.46
N LEU A 17 19.37 -17.40 -44.77
CA LEU A 17 19.21 -16.17 -44.00
C LEU A 17 17.80 -15.58 -44.16
N ARG A 18 17.23 -15.63 -45.38
CA ARG A 18 15.88 -15.11 -45.65
C ARG A 18 14.80 -15.93 -44.97
N THR A 19 14.92 -17.26 -44.92
CA THR A 19 13.98 -18.12 -44.19
C THR A 19 14.08 -17.93 -42.68
N LEU A 20 15.28 -17.68 -42.14
CA LEU A 20 15.47 -17.41 -40.72
C LEU A 20 14.88 -16.04 -40.30
N ILE A 21 14.99 -15.01 -41.16
CA ILE A 21 14.35 -13.70 -40.94
C ILE A 21 12.82 -13.81 -41.00
N LEU A 22 12.26 -14.60 -41.93
CA LEU A 22 10.81 -14.83 -41.99
C LEU A 22 10.30 -15.60 -40.74
N MET A 23 11.05 -16.59 -40.25
CA MET A 23 10.69 -17.32 -39.03
C MET A 23 10.74 -16.42 -37.78
N VAL A 24 11.69 -15.48 -37.70
CA VAL A 24 11.75 -14.49 -36.61
C VAL A 24 10.58 -13.49 -36.70
N LEU A 25 10.17 -13.08 -37.90
CA LEU A 25 9.04 -12.17 -38.09
C LEU A 25 7.68 -12.85 -37.81
N ILE A 26 7.52 -14.14 -38.14
CA ILE A 26 6.28 -14.89 -37.86
C ILE A 26 6.20 -15.29 -36.38
N SER A 27 7.34 -15.55 -35.71
CA SER A 27 7.38 -15.82 -34.26
C SER A 27 7.16 -14.56 -33.40
N GLY A 28 7.23 -13.37 -33.99
CA GLY A 28 6.90 -12.09 -33.35
C GLY A 28 5.41 -11.79 -33.28
N VAL A 29 4.57 -12.55 -34.00
CA VAL A 29 3.10 -12.45 -33.91
C VAL A 29 2.60 -13.47 -32.88
N VAL A 30 3.08 -13.31 -31.64
CA VAL A 30 2.43 -13.94 -30.49
C VAL A 30 1.09 -13.25 -30.33
N HIS A 31 0.06 -13.88 -30.88
CA HIS A 31 -1.29 -13.95 -30.35
C HIS A 31 -1.64 -12.81 -29.38
N SER A 32 -1.89 -11.62 -29.93
CA SER A 32 -2.76 -10.65 -29.27
C SER A 32 -4.20 -11.20 -29.35
N GLY A 33 -4.45 -12.27 -28.60
CA GLY A 33 -5.79 -12.53 -28.09
C GLY A 33 -6.25 -11.30 -27.31
N PRO A 34 -7.55 -11.11 -27.07
CA PRO A 34 -8.00 -10.01 -26.25
C PRO A 34 -7.35 -10.17 -24.88
N VAL A 35 -6.28 -9.39 -24.66
CA VAL A 35 -5.72 -9.17 -23.35
C VAL A 35 -6.84 -8.46 -22.63
N HIS A 36 -7.66 -9.23 -21.91
CA HIS A 36 -8.32 -8.70 -20.75
C HIS A 36 -7.17 -8.12 -19.92
N HIS A 37 -6.98 -6.81 -20.04
CA HIS A 37 -6.16 -6.03 -19.15
C HIS A 37 -6.74 -6.26 -17.76
N GLN A 38 -6.29 -7.31 -17.11
CA GLN A 38 -6.39 -7.44 -15.67
C GLN A 38 -5.54 -6.27 -15.18
N LYS A 39 -6.24 -5.17 -14.84
CA LYS A 39 -5.67 -3.95 -14.28
C LYS A 39 -4.92 -4.37 -13.02
N THR A 40 -3.64 -4.74 -13.17
CA THR A 40 -2.72 -4.82 -12.06
C THR A 40 -2.73 -3.45 -11.42
N CYS A 41 -2.80 -3.41 -10.09
CA CYS A 41 -2.82 -2.16 -9.35
C CYS A 41 -1.49 -1.46 -9.56
N GLY A 42 -1.40 -0.64 -10.61
CA GLY A 42 -0.21 0.17 -10.87
C GLY A 42 0.08 1.09 -9.69
N ASP A 43 1.32 1.55 -9.60
CA ASP A 43 1.78 2.34 -8.47
C ASP A 43 1.03 3.66 -8.25
N LEU A 44 0.26 4.08 -9.24
CA LEU A 44 -0.52 5.32 -9.32
C LEU A 44 -1.84 5.31 -8.53
N GLN A 45 -2.25 4.18 -7.94
CA GLN A 45 -3.50 4.17 -7.15
C GLN A 45 -3.31 4.82 -5.77
N PRO A 46 -4.17 5.79 -5.40
CA PRO A 46 -4.06 6.48 -4.12
C PRO A 46 -4.50 5.62 -2.93
N ILE A 47 -5.21 4.50 -3.17
CA ILE A 47 -5.69 3.58 -2.13
C ILE A 47 -5.21 2.18 -2.46
N LYS A 48 -4.43 1.57 -1.57
CA LYS A 48 -3.90 0.21 -1.74
C LYS A 48 -4.18 -0.64 -0.50
N PRO A 49 -4.68 -1.88 -0.66
CA PRO A 49 -4.81 -2.81 0.46
C PRO A 49 -3.45 -3.39 0.86
N ALA A 50 -3.17 -3.45 2.17
CA ALA A 50 -1.95 -4.01 2.70
C ALA A 50 -2.16 -4.61 4.10
N ALA A 51 -1.40 -5.66 4.41
CA ALA A 51 -1.26 -6.19 5.75
C ALA A 51 0.08 -5.73 6.36
N PHE A 52 0.08 -5.42 7.65
CA PHE A 52 1.24 -4.89 8.37
C PHE A 52 1.67 -5.87 9.44
N TYR A 53 2.63 -6.72 9.10
CA TYR A 53 3.17 -7.73 10.01
C TYR A 53 4.22 -7.11 10.94
N ASN A 54 4.07 -7.23 12.25
CA ASN A 54 5.08 -6.77 13.20
C ASN A 54 6.07 -7.89 13.53
N SER A 55 7.37 -7.59 13.37
CA SER A 55 8.42 -8.59 13.55
C SER A 55 8.58 -9.09 14.99
N CYS A 56 8.21 -8.28 16.00
CA CYS A 56 8.36 -8.65 17.40
C CYS A 56 7.18 -9.46 17.94
N SER A 57 5.95 -9.03 17.64
CA SER A 57 4.74 -9.77 18.07
C SER A 57 4.43 -10.97 17.19
N LYS A 58 5.03 -11.05 15.99
CA LYS A 58 4.73 -12.07 14.97
C LYS A 58 3.25 -12.06 14.56
N LYS A 59 2.63 -10.87 14.57
CA LYS A 59 1.19 -10.65 14.40
C LYS A 59 0.93 -9.45 13.47
N TYR A 60 -0.29 -9.33 12.96
CA TYR A 60 -0.71 -8.29 12.01
C TYR A 60 -1.44 -7.15 12.71
N LEU A 61 -1.12 -5.91 12.31
CA LEU A 61 -1.81 -4.72 12.78
C LEU A 61 -3.31 -4.82 12.50
N ARG A 62 -4.13 -4.45 13.49
CA ARG A 62 -5.58 -4.26 13.34
C ARG A 62 -6.13 -3.26 14.34
N VAL A 63 -7.32 -2.74 14.04
CA VAL A 63 -8.15 -2.06 15.03
C VAL A 63 -8.95 -3.11 15.78
N ASN A 64 -8.85 -3.11 17.12
CA ASN A 64 -9.66 -3.95 17.98
C ASN A 64 -10.45 -3.07 18.96
N ASN A 65 -11.75 -2.94 18.72
CA ASN A 65 -12.63 -2.06 19.50
C ASN A 65 -12.11 -0.61 19.55
N LYS A 66 -11.63 -0.19 20.71
CA LYS A 66 -11.14 1.18 20.98
C LYS A 66 -9.61 1.29 20.95
N ASP A 67 -8.91 0.22 20.60
CA ASP A 67 -7.45 0.15 20.61
C ASP A 67 -6.87 -0.35 19.28
N ILE A 68 -5.57 -0.08 19.12
CA ILE A 68 -4.75 -0.55 18.01
C ILE A 68 -3.82 -1.63 18.55
N VAL A 69 -3.89 -2.82 17.97
CA VAL A 69 -3.15 -4.01 18.42
C VAL A 69 -2.54 -4.74 17.23
N ALA A 70 -1.60 -5.63 17.48
CA ALA A 70 -1.18 -6.66 16.53
C ALA A 70 -1.80 -8.00 16.96
N ASP A 71 -2.53 -8.65 16.06
CA ASP A 71 -3.25 -9.91 16.32
C ASP A 71 -2.93 -11.01 15.29
N THR A 72 -3.34 -12.25 15.56
CA THR A 72 -3.05 -13.42 14.70
C THR A 72 -3.90 -13.51 13.44
N ASP A 73 -4.84 -12.58 13.23
CA ASP A 73 -5.68 -12.54 12.03
C ASP A 73 -4.86 -12.14 10.79
N THR A 74 -4.47 -13.15 10.01
CA THR A 74 -3.69 -13.05 8.77
C THR A 74 -4.48 -12.47 7.59
N ASN A 75 -5.81 -12.44 7.73
CA ASN A 75 -6.73 -11.92 6.72
C ASN A 75 -7.01 -10.43 6.93
N ASN A 76 -6.70 -9.90 8.11
CA ASN A 76 -6.88 -8.48 8.38
C ASN A 76 -6.03 -7.63 7.42
N THR A 77 -6.72 -6.78 6.67
CA THR A 77 -6.13 -5.93 5.62
C THR A 77 -6.55 -4.50 5.88
N LEU A 78 -5.58 -3.59 5.93
CA LEU A 78 -5.80 -2.16 6.03
C LEU A 78 -5.68 -1.52 4.66
N PHE A 79 -6.33 -0.39 4.47
CA PHE A 79 -6.10 0.47 3.32
C PHE A 79 -5.01 1.48 3.65
N THR A 80 -3.99 1.54 2.81
CA THR A 80 -3.03 2.64 2.77
C THR A 80 -3.54 3.69 1.80
N ILE A 81 -3.74 4.91 2.28
CA ILE A 81 -4.32 5.98 1.49
C ILE A 81 -3.31 7.11 1.38
N THR A 82 -2.81 7.37 0.17
CA THR A 82 -2.00 8.54 -0.12
C THR A 82 -2.94 9.71 -0.39
N VAL A 83 -2.85 10.74 0.45
CA VAL A 83 -3.58 12.00 0.27
C VAL A 83 -2.60 13.08 -0.17
N ASN A 84 -2.94 13.81 -1.22
CA ASN A 84 -2.12 14.87 -1.81
C ASN A 84 -0.72 14.38 -2.25
N ASN A 85 0.17 15.29 -2.66
CA ASN A 85 1.60 15.00 -2.88
C ASN A 85 2.37 14.83 -1.56
N SER A 86 1.73 14.31 -0.51
CA SER A 86 2.39 14.13 0.78
C SER A 86 3.34 12.93 0.74
N HIS A 87 4.51 13.06 1.36
CA HIS A 87 5.49 11.96 1.53
C HIS A 87 5.03 10.87 2.52
N GLY A 88 3.73 10.75 2.76
CA GLY A 88 3.17 9.83 3.75
C GLY A 88 1.81 9.29 3.34
N PHE A 89 1.25 8.43 4.18
CA PHE A 89 -0.03 7.78 3.92
C PHE A 89 -0.85 7.64 5.20
N LEU A 90 -2.17 7.56 5.03
CA LEU A 90 -3.10 7.21 6.10
C LEU A 90 -3.27 5.70 6.16
N LEU A 91 -3.57 5.21 7.36
CA LEU A 91 -3.97 3.83 7.59
C LEU A 91 -5.44 3.78 7.98
N PHE A 92 -6.22 3.00 7.25
CA PHE A 92 -7.65 2.83 7.50
C PHE A 92 -8.00 1.35 7.60
N ASP A 93 -8.69 0.97 8.66
CA ASP A 93 -9.19 -0.39 8.85
C ASP A 93 -10.63 -0.48 8.32
N PRO A 94 -10.89 -1.21 7.22
CA PRO A 94 -12.21 -1.31 6.62
C PRO A 94 -13.18 -2.14 7.45
N ILE A 95 -12.71 -3.06 8.30
CA ILE A 95 -13.56 -3.87 9.17
C ILE A 95 -14.07 -3.00 10.31
N ALA A 96 -13.18 -2.27 10.99
CA ALA A 96 -13.56 -1.37 12.07
C ALA A 96 -14.18 -0.05 11.59
N ASN A 97 -14.00 0.30 10.31
CA ASN A 97 -14.37 1.59 9.71
C ASN A 97 -13.73 2.77 10.47
N MET A 98 -12.43 2.69 10.73
CA MET A 98 -11.67 3.68 11.48
C MET A 98 -10.26 3.90 10.94
N PHE A 99 -9.79 5.14 10.98
CA PHE A 99 -8.40 5.51 10.77
C PHE A 99 -7.54 5.18 11.99
N VAL A 100 -6.30 4.78 11.75
CA VAL A 100 -5.26 4.69 12.77
C VAL A 100 -4.61 6.06 12.91
N CYS A 101 -4.61 6.64 14.12
CA CYS A 101 -4.06 7.97 14.34
C CYS A 101 -3.20 8.02 15.60
N TRP A 102 -2.23 8.92 15.60
CA TRP A 102 -1.47 9.28 16.77
C TRP A 102 -2.30 10.10 17.75
N LYS A 103 -2.20 9.74 19.03
CA LYS A 103 -2.63 10.55 20.16
C LYS A 103 -1.41 10.94 20.99
N TYR A 104 -1.14 12.23 21.04
CA TYR A 104 -0.04 12.79 21.81
C TYR A 104 -0.51 13.25 23.20
N ASN A 105 0.34 13.02 24.18
CA ASN A 105 0.33 13.69 25.47
C ASN A 105 1.75 14.19 25.75
N LYS A 106 1.90 15.15 26.67
CA LYS A 106 3.19 15.73 27.09
C LYS A 106 4.26 14.68 27.42
N LYS A 107 3.88 13.46 27.81
CA LYS A 107 4.80 12.37 28.21
C LYS A 107 4.82 11.14 27.29
N THR A 108 3.81 10.92 26.47
CA THR A 108 3.63 9.65 25.72
C THR A 108 2.95 9.89 24.37
N SER A 109 3.30 9.09 23.36
CA SER A 109 2.43 8.86 22.20
C SER A 109 1.79 7.48 22.31
N ARG A 110 0.60 7.36 21.73
CA ARG A 110 -0.07 6.07 21.51
C ARG A 110 -0.88 6.13 20.23
N LEU A 111 -1.18 4.98 19.65
CA LEU A 111 -2.10 4.89 18.52
C LEU A 111 -3.53 4.73 19.02
N VAL A 112 -4.45 5.41 18.35
CA VAL A 112 -5.88 5.37 18.64
C VAL A 112 -6.68 5.24 17.34
N PRO A 113 -7.77 4.48 17.35
CA PRO A 113 -8.68 4.44 16.22
C PRO A 113 -9.58 5.68 16.22
N LYS A 114 -9.83 6.24 15.03
CA LYS A 114 -10.67 7.41 14.81
C LYS A 114 -11.54 7.21 13.59
N ARG A 115 -12.86 7.19 13.76
CA ARG A 115 -13.80 7.21 12.62
C ARG A 115 -13.62 8.49 11.79
N ASN A 116 -13.67 9.65 12.46
CA ASN A 116 -13.53 10.97 11.83
C ASN A 116 -12.49 11.80 12.60
N PRO A 117 -11.21 11.79 12.20
CA PRO A 117 -10.19 12.57 12.87
C PRO A 117 -10.42 14.08 12.66
N LYS A 118 -10.48 14.85 13.76
CA LYS A 118 -10.54 16.33 13.71
C LYS A 118 -9.27 16.96 13.14
N ASP A 119 -8.14 16.25 13.24
CA ASP A 119 -6.86 16.65 12.69
C ASP A 119 -6.27 15.46 11.94
N ILE A 120 -6.36 15.49 10.61
CA ILE A 120 -5.92 14.39 9.73
C ILE A 120 -4.40 14.21 9.76
N SER A 121 -3.66 15.27 10.05
CA SER A 121 -2.19 15.21 10.13
C SER A 121 -1.68 14.36 11.29
N LEU A 122 -2.54 14.03 12.26
CA LEU A 122 -2.24 13.04 13.30
C LEU A 122 -2.34 11.59 12.79
N CYS A 123 -2.91 11.36 11.62
CA CYS A 123 -3.16 10.04 11.06
C CYS A 123 -2.23 9.70 9.90
N ILE A 124 -1.30 10.61 9.55
CA ILE A 124 -0.33 10.41 8.48
C ILE A 124 0.92 9.73 9.04
N PHE A 125 1.31 8.65 8.37
CA PHE A 125 2.52 7.89 8.62
C PHE A 125 3.52 8.10 7.51
N GLU A 126 4.79 8.14 7.90
CA GLU A 126 5.92 8.08 6.99
C GLU A 126 6.62 6.73 7.15
N GLU A 127 6.96 6.11 6.03
CA GLU A 127 7.74 4.87 5.99
C GLU A 127 9.23 5.24 5.99
N LEU A 128 9.98 4.69 6.94
CA LEU A 128 11.43 4.81 6.97
C LEU A 128 12.04 3.41 6.86
N PRO A 129 13.13 3.25 6.11
CA PRO A 129 13.81 1.97 6.02
C PRO A 129 14.37 1.56 7.40
N THR A 130 14.37 0.26 7.64
CA THR A 130 15.20 -0.39 8.66
C THR A 130 16.12 -1.40 7.98
N ASP A 131 17.02 -2.03 8.73
CA ASP A 131 17.94 -3.01 8.15
C ASP A 131 17.18 -4.20 7.53
N GLY A 132 17.50 -4.54 6.28
CA GLY A 132 16.89 -5.65 5.55
C GLY A 132 15.50 -5.35 4.96
N ALA A 133 14.60 -6.34 5.00
CA ALA A 133 13.26 -6.28 4.39
C ALA A 133 12.19 -5.60 5.26
N TYR A 134 12.59 -5.03 6.40
CA TYR A 134 11.68 -4.40 7.35
C TYR A 134 11.66 -2.89 7.17
N THR A 135 10.55 -2.27 7.58
CA THR A 135 10.37 -0.82 7.64
C THR A 135 9.83 -0.41 9.00
N LYS A 136 10.05 0.86 9.37
CA LYS A 136 9.45 1.49 10.54
C LYS A 136 8.49 2.58 10.09
N TYR A 137 7.37 2.69 10.81
CA TYR A 137 6.32 3.68 10.53
C TYR A 137 6.33 4.76 11.60
N VAL A 138 6.54 6.01 11.19
CA VAL A 138 6.66 7.14 12.11
C VAL A 138 5.60 8.19 11.85
N SER A 139 5.37 9.09 12.82
CA SER A 139 4.55 10.26 12.55
C SER A 139 5.31 11.30 11.71
N THR A 140 4.62 11.88 10.74
CA THR A 140 5.10 13.06 10.00
C THR A 140 5.23 14.32 10.87
N LYS A 141 4.46 14.45 11.98
CA LYS A 141 4.59 15.59 12.91
C LYS A 141 5.82 15.52 13.79
N ASN A 142 6.23 14.31 14.16
CA ASN A 142 7.39 14.08 14.98
C ASN A 142 7.87 12.65 14.78
N ARG A 143 8.96 12.52 14.00
CA ARG A 143 9.59 11.25 13.64
C ARG A 143 10.14 10.46 14.84
N SER A 144 10.22 11.06 16.03
CA SER A 144 10.56 10.35 17.28
C SER A 144 9.45 9.38 17.73
N TYR A 145 8.22 9.61 17.27
CA TYR A 145 7.10 8.72 17.54
C TYR A 145 7.04 7.64 16.47
N VAL A 146 7.38 6.42 16.90
CA VAL A 146 7.49 5.24 16.05
C VAL A 146 6.42 4.24 16.45
N MET A 147 5.72 3.70 15.45
CA MET A 147 4.74 2.64 15.66
C MET A 147 5.50 1.42 16.19
N SER A 148 5.06 0.88 17.32
CA SER A 148 5.75 -0.26 17.92
C SER A 148 4.83 -1.12 18.76
N PHE A 149 5.06 -2.43 18.74
CA PHE A 149 4.29 -3.42 19.50
C PHE A 149 5.20 -4.28 20.36
N LYS A 150 4.69 -4.66 21.53
CA LYS A 150 5.30 -5.67 22.40
C LYS A 150 5.10 -7.06 21.79
N SER A 151 5.85 -8.05 22.26
CA SER A 151 5.73 -9.45 21.81
C SER A 151 4.32 -10.04 21.96
N ASN A 152 3.54 -9.57 22.94
CA ASN A 152 2.16 -10.01 23.12
C ASN A 152 1.15 -9.38 22.14
N GLY A 153 1.59 -8.42 21.30
CA GLY A 153 0.75 -7.71 20.34
C GLY A 153 0.13 -6.42 20.87
N GLN A 154 0.38 -6.05 22.12
CA GLN A 154 -0.05 -4.75 22.66
C GLN A 154 0.85 -3.62 22.17
N GLN A 155 0.26 -2.45 21.88
CA GLN A 155 1.03 -1.28 21.51
C GLN A 155 2.01 -0.88 22.60
N ARG A 156 3.21 -0.43 22.20
CA ARG A 156 4.19 0.11 23.12
C ARG A 156 3.99 1.62 23.22
N ILE A 157 3.71 2.11 24.42
CA ILE A 157 3.47 3.52 24.72
C ILE A 157 4.80 4.18 25.10
N GLY A 158 5.20 5.28 24.46
CA GLY A 158 6.42 6.00 24.83
C GLY A 158 6.97 6.96 23.76
N LYS A 159 7.90 7.83 24.17
CA LYS A 159 8.47 8.91 23.33
C LYS A 159 9.65 8.51 22.44
N LYS A 160 10.30 7.38 22.71
CA LYS A 160 11.51 6.96 22.01
C LYS A 160 11.53 5.44 21.88
N SER A 161 11.80 4.94 20.68
CA SER A 161 12.46 3.65 20.51
C SER A 161 13.87 3.78 21.09
N ASN A 162 13.99 3.83 22.42
CA ASN A 162 15.25 3.49 23.09
C ASN A 162 15.26 1.96 23.19
N VAL A 163 15.25 1.28 22.04
CA VAL A 163 15.56 -0.14 22.00
C VAL A 163 17.06 -0.22 22.27
N LYS A 164 17.40 -0.20 23.56
CA LYS A 164 18.68 -0.73 24.02
C LYS A 164 18.84 -2.10 23.36
N LYS A 165 20.03 -2.37 22.82
CA LYS A 165 20.55 -3.58 22.12
C LYS A 165 20.24 -4.96 22.76
N ARG A 166 19.31 -5.07 23.72
CA ARG A 166 19.00 -6.26 24.54
C ARG A 166 17.65 -6.91 24.26
N SER A 167 16.76 -6.35 23.42
CA SER A 167 15.53 -7.07 23.06
C SER A 167 15.79 -8.08 21.95
N LYS A 168 15.33 -9.34 22.13
CA LYS A 168 15.43 -10.43 21.13
C LYS A 168 14.64 -10.15 19.83
N CYS A 169 13.91 -9.05 19.78
CA CYS A 169 13.08 -8.63 18.65
C CYS A 169 13.18 -7.11 18.47
N GLN A 170 12.72 -6.61 17.32
CA GLN A 170 12.59 -5.17 17.01
C GLN A 170 11.11 -4.74 17.04
N PRO A 171 10.62 -4.15 18.14
CA PRO A 171 9.21 -3.72 18.30
C PRO A 171 8.67 -2.82 17.19
N GLU A 172 9.52 -2.04 16.56
CA GLU A 172 9.22 -1.04 15.52
C GLU A 172 9.34 -1.55 14.10
N ALA A 173 9.86 -2.76 13.89
CA ALA A 173 10.10 -3.31 12.57
C ALA A 173 8.87 -4.06 12.06
N PHE A 174 8.42 -3.66 10.87
CA PHE A 174 7.26 -4.22 10.19
C PHE A 174 7.62 -4.71 8.80
N MET A 175 6.90 -5.71 8.33
CA MET A 175 6.89 -6.12 6.95
C MET A 175 5.52 -5.77 6.37
N ARG A 176 5.50 -4.94 5.34
CA ARG A 176 4.28 -4.60 4.60
C ARG A 176 4.07 -5.65 3.52
N VAL A 177 2.97 -6.38 3.63
CA VAL A 177 2.57 -7.37 2.64
C VAL A 177 1.47 -6.75 1.78
N SER A 178 1.81 -6.41 0.54
CA SER A 178 0.82 -5.97 -0.44
C SER A 178 -0.17 -7.11 -0.70
N LYS A 179 -1.44 -6.88 -0.39
CA LYS A 179 -2.50 -7.85 -0.64
C LYS A 179 -3.07 -7.53 -2.02
N GLN A 180 -2.59 -8.19 -3.07
CA GLN A 180 -3.34 -8.23 -4.31
C GLN A 180 -4.54 -9.14 -4.08
N ASN A 181 -5.60 -8.60 -3.49
CA ASN A 181 -6.87 -9.31 -3.54
C ASN A 181 -7.21 -9.43 -5.03
N GLY A 182 -7.61 -10.61 -5.50
CA GLY A 182 -8.09 -10.81 -6.87
C GLY A 182 -9.29 -9.93 -7.28
N SER A 183 -9.72 -9.04 -6.40
CA SER A 183 -10.62 -7.92 -6.64
C SER A 183 -9.90 -6.78 -7.37
N ASN A 184 -10.43 -6.37 -8.53
CA ASN A 184 -10.01 -5.17 -9.26
C ASN A 184 -9.78 -3.99 -8.30
N CYS A 185 -8.65 -3.30 -8.39
CA CYS A 185 -8.25 -2.22 -7.49
C CYS A 185 -9.30 -1.08 -7.37
N SER A 186 -10.11 -0.90 -8.42
CA SER A 186 -11.32 -0.06 -8.41
C SER A 186 -12.26 -0.37 -7.24
N SER A 187 -12.40 -1.65 -6.86
CA SER A 187 -13.22 -2.08 -5.73
C SER A 187 -12.73 -1.56 -4.38
N THR A 188 -11.41 -1.51 -4.15
CA THR A 188 -10.85 -1.00 -2.89
C THR A 188 -11.06 0.51 -2.77
N TYR A 189 -10.80 1.23 -3.86
CA TYR A 189 -11.06 2.67 -3.91
C TYR A 189 -12.55 2.98 -3.68
N ASN A 190 -13.44 2.28 -4.40
CA ASN A 190 -14.88 2.45 -4.27
C ASN A 190 -15.38 2.10 -2.86
N ASP A 191 -14.93 0.98 -2.29
CA ASP A 191 -15.31 0.58 -0.92
C ASP A 191 -14.93 1.66 0.10
N PHE A 192 -13.71 2.18 0.03
CA PHE A 192 -13.30 3.29 0.89
C PHE A 192 -14.17 4.53 0.70
N CYS A 193 -14.36 4.97 -0.55
CA CYS A 193 -15.08 6.22 -0.81
C CYS A 193 -16.58 6.11 -0.50
N GLU A 194 -17.21 4.96 -0.72
CA GLU A 194 -18.60 4.73 -0.30
C GLU A 194 -18.75 4.79 1.22
N ARG A 195 -17.78 4.28 1.99
CA ARG A 195 -17.77 4.45 3.45
C ARG A 195 -17.64 5.91 3.86
N MET A 196 -16.80 6.68 3.17
CA MET A 196 -16.61 8.10 3.45
C MET A 196 -17.86 8.93 3.11
N LYS A 197 -18.57 8.60 2.01
CA LYS A 197 -19.84 9.27 1.63
C LYS A 197 -20.96 9.08 2.65
N ARG A 198 -20.97 7.98 3.41
CA ARG A 198 -21.95 7.74 4.50
C ARG A 198 -21.74 8.64 5.72
N ILE A 199 -20.57 9.27 5.85
CA ILE A 199 -20.30 10.23 6.92
C ILE A 199 -20.85 11.60 6.51
N LYS A 200 -21.49 12.31 7.45
CA LYS A 200 -21.96 13.69 7.22
C LYS A 200 -20.83 14.54 6.63
N ARG A 201 -21.04 15.17 5.47
CA ARG A 201 -19.97 15.83 4.69
C ARG A 201 -19.07 16.78 5.49
N HIS A 202 -19.65 17.64 6.32
CA HIS A 202 -18.90 18.60 7.15
C HIS A 202 -17.97 17.94 8.19
N LYS A 203 -18.12 16.63 8.43
CA LYS A 203 -17.24 15.84 9.30
C LYS A 203 -16.12 15.13 8.54
N VAL A 204 -16.17 15.12 7.20
CA VAL A 204 -15.14 14.53 6.34
C VAL A 204 -14.10 15.60 6.01
N ARG A 205 -12.84 15.24 6.17
CA ARG A 205 -11.70 16.13 5.92
C ARG A 205 -11.59 16.47 4.42
N GLU A 206 -11.18 17.69 4.12
CA GLU A 206 -11.14 18.22 2.74
C GLU A 206 -10.33 17.31 1.82
N GLU A 207 -9.18 16.82 2.28
CA GLU A 207 -8.29 15.94 1.54
C GLU A 207 -8.98 14.62 1.14
N ILE A 208 -9.83 14.09 2.01
CA ILE A 208 -10.64 12.89 1.74
C ILE A 208 -11.84 13.22 0.85
N ARG A 209 -12.45 14.41 1.01
CA ARG A 209 -13.53 14.86 0.15
C ARG A 209 -13.07 15.01 -1.29
N GLN A 210 -11.90 15.61 -1.50
CA GLN A 210 -11.26 15.72 -2.81
C GLN A 210 -10.92 14.35 -3.39
N LEU A 211 -10.28 13.47 -2.58
CA LEU A 211 -9.92 12.12 -3.01
C LEU A 211 -11.15 11.31 -3.47
N CYS A 212 -12.29 11.46 -2.80
CA CYS A 212 -13.50 10.68 -3.06
C CYS A 212 -14.61 11.43 -3.84
N ALA A 213 -14.28 12.60 -4.41
CA ALA A 213 -15.23 13.47 -5.11
C ALA A 213 -16.55 13.67 -4.33
N ILE A 214 -16.44 13.95 -3.02
CA ILE A 214 -17.60 14.19 -2.16
C ILE A 214 -18.05 15.65 -2.37
N ASP A 215 -18.99 15.80 -3.30
CA ASP A 215 -19.36 17.08 -3.88
C ASP A 215 -20.01 18.08 -2.92
N ASN A 216 -19.89 19.35 -3.32
CA ASN A 216 -20.43 20.47 -2.55
C ASN A 216 -21.94 20.70 -2.70
N SER A 217 -22.62 19.99 -3.60
CA SER A 217 -24.01 20.25 -3.99
C SER A 217 -24.97 20.13 -2.80
N VAL A 218 -25.30 21.30 -2.25
CA VAL A 218 -26.55 21.52 -1.54
C VAL A 218 -27.64 21.27 -2.59
N HIS A 219 -28.36 20.17 -2.50
CA HIS A 219 -29.71 20.14 -3.06
C HIS A 219 -30.49 21.22 -2.30
N ARG A 220 -30.46 22.46 -2.84
CA ARG A 220 -31.59 23.36 -2.70
C ARG A 220 -32.73 22.61 -3.38
N LYS A 221 -33.57 21.98 -2.57
CA LYS A 221 -34.93 21.70 -2.99
C LYS A 221 -35.54 23.06 -3.30
N ASN A 222 -35.72 23.35 -4.58
CA ASN A 222 -36.76 24.29 -5.00
C ASN A 222 -38.10 23.58 -4.83
#